data_AF-A0AAN7IGK8-F1
#
_entry.id   AF-A0AAN7IGK8-F1
#
_cell.length_a   1.000
_cell.length_b   1.000
_cell.length_c   1.000
_cell.angle_alpha   90.00
_cell.angle_beta   90.00
_cell.angle_gamma   90.00
#
_symmetry.space_group_name_H-M   'P 1'
#
loop_
_entity.id
_entity.type
_entity.pdbx_description
1 polymer ?
#
loop_
_entity_poly.entity_id
_entity_poly.type
_entity_poly.pdbx_seq_one_letter_code
_entity_poly.pdbx_strand_id
1 'polypeptide(L)'
;MDIILEYENLKLQVKDEITKKWNNLDEDSKLEYRREARENCENYANLKHNIPCKPRKVSLDTRCTLGCVHSMVNKLNLRQKSIIQELGFGSLLDLKFINLDRDLCKWLIDHFDQNSCALDICGKRLPISTEDVEYILGIKSTGVDISIVGSAEEINHMCQQYRLNVEGDIPIKLLEDELNKIETSGNEFVSYFLLFIVGTLLCPTTKSYMKWSFVLICRNIEEIRNLNWAKFVLDFLIQGLRKHKDNNLVVVGGCVLLLMLFYFEHVNVEIDVEHVSKRLRPRICFWGKEEVKQRMLKLHSIGGFDSPKVTIDFL
;
A
#
# COMPACT_ATOMS: atom_id res chain seq x y z
N MET A 1 -15.20 0.96 18.42
CA MET A 1 -15.61 2.04 17.50
C MET A 1 -15.88 3.34 18.27
N ASP A 2 -16.06 3.25 19.59
CA ASP A 2 -16.57 4.33 20.45
C ASP A 2 -15.53 5.39 20.85
N ILE A 3 -14.26 5.00 21.03
CA ILE A 3 -13.20 5.93 21.49
C ILE A 3 -12.88 7.04 20.47
N ILE A 4 -13.00 6.76 19.17
CA ILE A 4 -12.71 7.76 18.11
C ILE A 4 -13.85 8.77 17.99
N LEU A 5 -15.10 8.31 18.01
CA LEU A 5 -16.26 9.19 18.05
C LEU A 5 -16.26 10.04 19.31
N GLU A 6 -15.86 9.46 20.44
CA GLU A 6 -15.71 10.17 21.71
C GLU A 6 -14.60 11.23 21.65
N TYR A 7 -13.45 10.94 21.03
CA TYR A 7 -12.36 11.91 20.84
C TYR A 7 -12.71 13.04 19.85
N GLU A 8 -13.37 12.74 18.73
CA GLU A 8 -13.82 13.76 17.79
C GLU A 8 -14.93 14.62 18.40
N ASN A 9 -15.86 14.02 19.15
CA ASN A 9 -16.86 14.75 19.93
C ASN A 9 -16.21 15.62 21.01
N LEU A 10 -15.18 15.13 21.71
CA LEU A 10 -14.45 15.89 22.70
C LEU A 10 -13.74 17.11 22.06
N LYS A 11 -13.16 16.96 20.87
CA LYS A 11 -12.57 18.09 20.13
C LYS A 11 -13.59 19.14 19.75
N LEU A 12 -14.76 18.72 19.27
CA LEU A 12 -15.87 19.61 18.93
C LEU A 12 -16.36 20.35 20.18
N GLN A 13 -16.55 19.65 21.29
CA GLN A 13 -16.95 20.23 22.57
C GLN A 13 -15.92 21.25 23.09
N VAL A 14 -14.63 20.92 23.09
CA VAL A 14 -13.57 21.84 23.51
C VAL A 14 -13.54 23.09 22.62
N LYS A 15 -13.69 22.94 21.31
CA LYS A 15 -13.73 24.07 20.36
C LYS A 15 -14.93 24.98 20.64
N ASP A 16 -16.10 24.40 20.88
CA ASP A 16 -17.32 25.15 21.19
C ASP A 16 -17.20 25.87 22.53
N GLU A 17 -16.59 25.25 23.55
CA GLU A 17 -16.31 25.89 24.83
C GLU A 17 -15.36 27.08 24.71
N ILE A 18 -14.25 26.91 23.97
CA ILE A 18 -13.30 28.00 23.71
C ILE A 18 -14.00 29.15 22.98
N THR A 19 -14.84 28.84 21.99
CA THR A 19 -15.59 29.84 21.23
C THR A 19 -16.58 30.60 22.11
N LYS A 20 -17.31 29.90 23.00
CA LYS A 20 -18.23 30.53 23.97
C LYS A 20 -17.47 31.42 24.96
N LYS A 21 -16.37 30.92 25.53
CA LYS A 21 -15.52 31.70 26.44
C LYS A 21 -14.99 32.95 25.75
N TRP A 22 -14.50 32.82 24.53
CA TRP A 22 -14.02 33.94 23.71
C TRP A 22 -15.09 34.99 23.47
N ASN A 23 -16.31 34.57 23.09
CA ASN A 23 -17.40 35.51 22.79
C ASN A 23 -17.88 36.26 24.05
N ASN A 24 -17.77 35.65 25.22
CA ASN A 24 -18.17 36.23 26.50
C ASN A 24 -17.12 37.15 27.14
N LEU A 25 -15.90 37.22 26.59
CA LEU A 25 -14.88 38.17 27.05
C LEU A 25 -15.23 39.59 26.63
N ASP A 26 -14.87 40.55 27.48
CA ASP A 26 -14.87 41.97 27.13
C ASP A 26 -13.80 42.29 26.07
N GLU A 27 -13.92 43.46 25.44
CA GLU A 27 -13.00 43.83 24.35
C GLU A 27 -11.58 44.11 24.82
N ASP A 28 -11.36 44.54 26.06
CA ASP A 28 -10.01 44.80 26.59
C ASP A 28 -9.26 43.47 26.79
N SER A 29 -9.92 42.48 27.39
CA SER A 29 -9.40 41.11 27.50
C SER A 29 -9.12 40.48 26.13
N LYS A 30 -10.03 40.64 25.15
CA LYS A 30 -9.81 40.15 23.78
C LYS A 30 -8.64 40.84 23.11
N LEU A 31 -8.42 42.13 23.38
CA LEU A 31 -7.32 42.89 22.82
C LEU A 31 -5.97 42.38 23.31
N GLU A 32 -5.88 41.98 24.58
CA GLU A 32 -4.69 41.35 25.16
C GLU A 32 -4.34 40.03 24.44
N TYR A 33 -5.30 39.11 24.30
CA TYR A 33 -5.09 37.87 23.54
C TYR A 33 -4.72 38.11 22.07
N ARG A 34 -5.31 39.14 21.44
CA ARG A 34 -4.95 39.52 20.06
C ARG A 34 -3.51 40.03 19.98
N ARG A 35 -3.04 40.77 20.99
CA ARG A 35 -1.66 41.26 21.07
C ARG A 35 -0.70 40.10 21.30
N GLU A 36 -0.97 39.22 22.25
CA GLU A 36 -0.17 38.03 22.53
C GLU A 36 -0.09 37.12 21.30
N ALA A 37 -1.21 36.91 20.59
CA ALA A 37 -1.22 36.13 19.35
C ALA A 37 -0.33 36.74 18.26
N ARG A 38 -0.28 38.08 18.14
CA ARG A 38 0.63 38.78 17.22
C ARG A 38 2.09 38.61 17.62
N GLU A 39 2.42 38.82 18.89
CA GLU A 39 3.77 38.61 19.42
C GLU A 39 4.23 37.16 19.20
N ASN A 40 3.35 36.18 19.46
CA ASN A 40 3.62 34.78 19.19
C ASN A 40 3.83 34.49 17.69
N CYS A 41 3.09 35.15 16.80
CA CYS A 41 3.29 35.04 15.35
C CYS A 41 4.63 35.64 14.90
N GLU A 42 5.01 36.79 15.45
CA GLU A 42 6.30 37.44 15.16
C GLU A 42 7.48 36.61 15.70
N ASN A 43 7.37 36.11 16.94
CA ASN A 43 8.34 35.19 17.52
C ASN A 43 8.47 33.92 16.68
N TYR A 44 7.37 33.33 16.23
CA TYR A 44 7.40 32.17 15.33
C TYR A 44 8.06 32.51 13.99
N ALA A 45 7.77 33.68 13.40
CA ALA A 45 8.38 34.12 12.15
C ALA A 45 9.91 34.28 12.26
N ASN A 46 10.38 34.84 13.38
CA ASN A 46 11.80 35.01 13.69
C ASN A 46 12.51 33.65 13.91
N LEU A 47 11.84 32.71 14.59
CA LEU A 47 12.36 31.37 14.83
C LEU A 47 12.24 30.44 13.61
N LYS A 48 11.37 30.76 12.64
CA LYS A 48 11.08 29.92 11.46
C LYS A 48 12.33 29.56 10.67
N HIS A 49 13.35 30.42 10.65
CA HIS A 49 14.60 30.16 9.92
C HIS A 49 15.52 29.15 10.65
N ASN A 50 15.33 28.99 11.96
CA ASN A 50 16.01 27.98 12.79
C ASN A 50 15.23 26.66 12.87
N ILE A 51 13.96 26.65 12.44
CA ILE A 51 13.21 25.42 12.24
C ILE A 51 13.81 24.76 10.99
N PRO A 52 14.44 23.57 11.09
CA PRO A 52 14.94 22.88 9.92
C PRO A 52 13.82 22.77 8.89
N CYS A 53 14.05 23.30 7.68
CA CYS A 53 13.15 23.12 6.56
C CYS A 53 12.77 21.64 6.51
N LYS A 54 11.46 21.35 6.47
CA LYS A 54 10.98 19.97 6.30
C LYS A 54 11.83 19.34 5.19
N PRO A 55 12.45 18.16 5.42
CA PRO A 55 13.27 17.52 4.41
C PRO A 55 12.47 17.48 3.11
N ARG A 56 13.14 17.77 1.98
CA ARG A 56 12.51 17.74 0.65
C ARG A 56 11.77 16.40 0.54
N LYS A 57 10.46 16.44 0.27
CA LYS A 57 9.67 15.23 0.03
C LYS A 57 10.42 14.34 -0.94
N VAL A 58 10.71 13.11 -0.51
CA VAL A 58 11.41 12.14 -1.35
C VAL A 58 10.53 11.82 -2.56
N SER A 59 11.08 12.01 -3.76
CA SER A 59 10.41 11.68 -5.02
C SER A 59 10.50 10.18 -5.29
N LEU A 60 9.64 9.40 -4.64
CA LEU A 60 9.35 8.03 -5.06
C LEU A 60 8.09 8.05 -5.93
N ASP A 61 8.21 7.72 -7.21
CA ASP A 61 7.04 7.49 -8.07
C ASP A 61 6.77 5.98 -8.15
N THR A 62 5.52 5.60 -7.89
CA THR A 62 5.04 4.22 -7.95
C THR A 62 3.58 4.22 -8.34
N ARG A 63 3.19 3.24 -9.14
CA ARG A 63 1.80 3.02 -9.56
C ARG A 63 1.03 2.09 -8.63
N CYS A 64 1.63 1.69 -7.50
CA CYS A 64 0.94 0.96 -6.45
C CYS A 64 -0.13 1.87 -5.80
N THR A 65 -1.40 1.72 -6.20
CA THR A 65 -2.46 2.68 -5.87
C THR A 65 -3.52 2.06 -4.96
N LEU A 66 -3.23 1.99 -3.66
CA LEU A 66 -4.08 1.32 -2.67
C LEU A 66 -5.48 1.94 -2.53
N GLY A 67 -5.59 3.26 -2.70
CA GLY A 67 -6.89 3.94 -2.66
C GLY A 67 -7.85 3.47 -3.75
N CYS A 68 -7.35 3.21 -4.96
CA CYS A 68 -8.15 2.68 -6.07
C CYS A 68 -8.64 1.27 -5.77
N VAL A 69 -7.75 0.39 -5.27
CA VAL A 69 -8.11 -0.98 -4.88
C VAL A 69 -9.15 -0.99 -3.76
N HIS A 70 -8.92 -0.21 -2.69
CA HIS A 70 -9.85 -0.11 -1.58
C HIS A 70 -11.23 0.41 -2.03
N SER A 71 -11.26 1.44 -2.88
CA SER A 71 -12.51 1.96 -3.43
C SER A 71 -13.24 0.93 -4.29
N MET A 72 -12.52 0.21 -5.14
CA MET A 72 -13.10 -0.82 -6.01
C MET A 72 -13.72 -1.97 -5.21
N VAL A 73 -12.96 -2.54 -4.27
CA VAL A 73 -13.40 -3.65 -3.41
C VAL A 73 -14.67 -3.30 -2.63
N ASN A 74 -14.80 -2.07 -2.16
CA ASN A 74 -15.98 -1.62 -1.40
C ASN A 74 -17.26 -1.55 -2.25
N LYS A 75 -17.15 -1.41 -3.57
CA LYS A 75 -18.29 -1.35 -4.50
C LYS A 75 -18.79 -2.72 -4.94
N LEU A 76 -18.00 -3.77 -4.73
CA LEU A 76 -18.34 -5.12 -5.16
C LEU A 76 -19.55 -5.66 -4.40
N ASN A 77 -20.41 -6.38 -5.11
CA ASN A 77 -21.55 -7.06 -4.49
C ASN A 77 -21.11 -8.35 -3.76
N LEU A 78 -22.00 -8.91 -2.93
CA LEU A 78 -21.69 -10.08 -2.09
C LEU A 78 -21.22 -11.30 -2.91
N ARG A 79 -21.80 -11.52 -4.09
CA ARG A 79 -21.45 -12.66 -4.94
C ARG A 79 -20.07 -12.48 -5.58
N GLN A 80 -19.77 -11.28 -6.06
CA GLN A 80 -18.44 -10.91 -6.54
C GLN A 80 -17.36 -11.08 -5.45
N LYS A 81 -17.67 -10.66 -4.22
CA LYS A 81 -16.78 -10.86 -3.06
C LYS A 81 -16.55 -12.36 -2.76
N SER A 82 -17.60 -13.19 -2.79
CA SER A 82 -17.47 -14.65 -2.61
C SER A 82 -16.50 -15.25 -3.62
N ILE A 83 -16.63 -14.89 -4.89
CA ILE A 83 -15.74 -15.41 -5.94
C ILE A 83 -14.29 -14.97 -5.71
N ILE A 84 -14.04 -13.73 -5.30
CA ILE A 84 -12.68 -13.27 -4.98
C ILE A 84 -12.07 -14.09 -3.83
N GLN A 85 -12.87 -14.47 -2.82
CA GLN A 85 -12.43 -15.38 -1.76
C GLN A 85 -12.11 -16.78 -2.30
N GLU A 86 -12.97 -17.32 -3.18
CA GLU A 86 -12.77 -18.62 -3.82
C GLU A 86 -11.51 -18.66 -4.69
N LEU A 87 -11.18 -17.56 -5.37
CA LEU A 87 -9.95 -17.39 -6.16
C LEU A 87 -8.68 -17.30 -5.31
N GLY A 88 -8.80 -17.14 -3.98
CA GLY A 88 -7.65 -17.02 -3.07
C GLY A 88 -7.17 -15.58 -2.83
N PHE A 89 -8.00 -14.58 -3.15
CA PHE A 89 -7.69 -13.15 -2.93
C PHE A 89 -8.56 -12.52 -1.84
N GLY A 90 -9.13 -13.34 -0.94
CA GLY A 90 -10.03 -12.88 0.11
C GLY A 90 -9.41 -11.82 1.02
N SER A 91 -8.10 -11.88 1.25
CA SER A 91 -7.34 -10.89 2.02
C SER A 91 -7.46 -9.46 1.50
N LEU A 92 -7.60 -9.29 0.17
CA LEU A 92 -7.73 -7.99 -0.46
C LEU A 92 -9.11 -7.37 -0.19
N LEU A 93 -10.10 -8.18 0.17
CA LEU A 93 -11.43 -7.71 0.54
C LEU A 93 -11.45 -6.99 1.90
N ASP A 94 -10.56 -7.40 2.79
CA ASP A 94 -10.40 -6.85 4.14
C ASP A 94 -9.29 -5.78 4.21
N LEU A 95 -8.77 -5.38 3.04
CA LEU A 95 -7.76 -4.32 2.93
C LEU A 95 -8.31 -3.02 3.51
N LYS A 96 -7.75 -2.59 4.64
CA LYS A 96 -7.98 -1.23 5.17
C LYS A 96 -7.36 -0.19 4.25
N PHE A 97 -7.86 1.04 4.31
CA PHE A 97 -7.22 2.14 3.61
C PHE A 97 -5.82 2.41 4.21
N ILE A 98 -4.78 2.14 3.41
CA ILE A 98 -3.36 2.32 3.77
C ILE A 98 -2.76 3.39 2.85
N ASN A 99 -1.98 4.31 3.41
CA ASN A 99 -1.10 5.18 2.63
C ASN A 99 0.30 4.60 2.64
N LEU A 100 0.94 4.53 1.47
CA LEU A 100 2.37 4.24 1.39
C LEU A 100 3.16 5.38 2.02
N ASP A 101 4.03 5.05 2.96
CA ASP A 101 5.03 6.00 3.45
C ASP A 101 6.19 6.06 2.45
N ARG A 102 6.27 7.16 1.70
CA ARG A 102 7.22 7.28 0.58
C ARG A 102 8.67 7.34 1.04
N ASP A 103 8.92 7.88 2.23
CA ASP A 103 10.27 8.02 2.77
C ASP A 103 10.79 6.63 3.20
N LEU A 104 9.98 5.86 3.92
CA LEU A 104 10.29 4.47 4.25
C LEU A 104 10.44 3.61 2.99
N CYS A 105 9.50 3.70 2.04
CA CYS A 105 9.57 2.91 0.81
C CYS A 105 10.85 3.20 0.02
N LYS A 106 11.23 4.49 -0.13
CA LYS A 106 12.48 4.84 -0.81
C LYS A 106 13.68 4.29 -0.05
N TRP A 107 13.70 4.44 1.28
CA TRP A 107 14.77 3.91 2.11
C TRP A 107 14.92 2.39 1.91
N LEU A 108 13.82 1.64 1.92
CA LEU A 108 13.83 0.19 1.67
C LEU A 108 14.37 -0.17 0.27
N ILE A 109 13.95 0.57 -0.76
CA ILE A 109 14.43 0.37 -2.13
C ILE A 109 15.96 0.61 -2.20
N ASP A 110 16.46 1.63 -1.51
CA ASP A 110 17.89 1.94 -1.46
C ASP A 110 18.69 0.81 -0.78
N HIS A 111 18.13 0.23 0.29
CA HIS A 111 18.76 -0.82 1.10
C HIS A 111 18.49 -2.25 0.61
N PHE A 112 17.84 -2.41 -0.55
CA PHE A 112 17.58 -3.72 -1.15
C PHE A 112 18.78 -4.22 -1.96
N ASP A 113 19.34 -5.38 -1.63
CA ASP A 113 20.33 -6.07 -2.47
C ASP A 113 19.63 -6.94 -3.52
N GLN A 114 19.81 -6.54 -4.78
CA GLN A 114 19.22 -7.21 -5.93
C GLN A 114 19.83 -8.56 -6.28
N ASN A 115 21.04 -8.86 -5.78
CA ASN A 115 21.73 -10.12 -6.03
C ASN A 115 21.23 -11.22 -5.09
N SER A 116 21.04 -10.89 -3.81
CA SER A 116 20.56 -11.82 -2.79
C SER A 116 19.05 -11.73 -2.52
N CYS A 117 18.34 -10.82 -3.20
CA CYS A 117 16.91 -10.55 -2.99
C CYS A 117 16.56 -10.28 -1.52
N ALA A 118 17.36 -9.44 -0.86
CA ALA A 118 17.27 -9.21 0.57
C ALA A 118 17.35 -7.72 0.92
N LEU A 119 16.73 -7.34 2.05
CA LEU A 119 16.88 -6.02 2.65
C LEU A 119 18.00 -6.05 3.68
N ASP A 120 18.89 -5.07 3.62
CA ASP A 120 19.91 -4.86 4.65
C ASP A 120 19.41 -3.82 5.66
N ILE A 121 19.06 -4.27 6.86
CA ILE A 121 18.46 -3.45 7.94
C ILE A 121 19.28 -3.65 9.21
N CYS A 122 19.81 -2.55 9.77
CA CYS A 122 20.61 -2.57 11.00
C CYS A 122 21.78 -3.57 10.95
N GLY A 123 22.42 -3.69 9.79
CA GLY A 123 23.51 -4.64 9.54
C GLY A 123 23.08 -6.11 9.45
N LYS A 124 21.77 -6.41 9.50
CA LYS A 124 21.23 -7.75 9.26
C LYS A 124 20.64 -7.85 7.86
N ARG A 125 20.85 -9.00 7.23
CA ARG A 125 20.29 -9.32 5.92
C ARG A 125 19.00 -10.10 6.08
N LEU A 126 17.92 -9.60 5.46
CA LEU A 126 16.59 -10.16 5.51
C LEU A 126 16.12 -10.54 4.10
N PRO A 127 16.27 -11.81 3.68
CA PRO A 127 15.76 -12.26 2.39
C PRO A 127 14.23 -12.18 2.37
N ILE A 128 13.67 -11.78 1.24
CA ILE A 128 12.21 -11.79 1.04
C ILE A 128 11.86 -13.09 0.32
N SER A 129 11.07 -13.94 0.96
CA SER A 129 10.62 -15.23 0.43
C SER A 129 9.19 -15.19 -0.10
N THR A 130 8.76 -16.25 -0.78
CA THR A 130 7.37 -16.39 -1.22
C THR A 130 6.41 -16.61 -0.05
N GLU A 131 6.88 -17.25 1.01
CA GLU A 131 6.17 -17.47 2.26
C GLU A 131 5.89 -16.15 2.98
N ASP A 132 6.83 -15.21 2.93
CA ASP A 132 6.62 -13.85 3.43
C ASP A 132 5.51 -13.14 2.66
N VAL A 133 5.49 -13.29 1.33
CA VAL A 133 4.45 -12.68 0.49
C VAL A 133 3.08 -13.29 0.79
N GLU A 134 2.99 -14.61 1.00
CA GLU A 134 1.75 -15.26 1.43
C GLU A 134 1.31 -14.78 2.81
N TYR A 135 2.22 -14.74 3.77
CA TYR A 135 1.94 -14.28 5.12
C TYR A 135 1.49 -12.81 5.15
N ILE A 136 2.10 -11.95 4.33
CA ILE A 136 1.81 -10.52 4.29
C ILE A 136 0.54 -10.24 3.49
N LEU A 137 0.48 -10.66 2.22
CA LEU A 137 -0.59 -10.30 1.30
C LEU A 137 -1.75 -11.30 1.32
N GLY A 138 -1.57 -12.50 1.85
CA GLY A 138 -2.60 -13.54 1.86
C GLY A 138 -2.83 -14.22 0.52
N ILE A 139 -1.82 -14.26 -0.34
CA ILE A 139 -1.86 -14.89 -1.67
C ILE A 139 -0.98 -16.13 -1.68
N LYS A 140 -1.40 -17.17 -2.39
CA LYS A 140 -0.76 -18.50 -2.33
C LYS A 140 0.71 -18.48 -2.76
N SER A 141 1.60 -19.11 -1.98
CA SER A 141 3.04 -19.25 -2.28
C SER A 141 3.46 -20.55 -2.95
N THR A 142 2.51 -21.45 -3.16
CA THR A 142 2.74 -22.78 -3.74
C THR A 142 1.84 -23.00 -4.95
N GLY A 143 2.21 -23.95 -5.80
CA GLY A 143 1.44 -24.33 -6.98
C GLY A 143 2.17 -24.02 -8.27
N VAL A 144 1.41 -23.82 -9.36
CA VAL A 144 1.97 -23.66 -10.70
C VAL A 144 2.43 -22.23 -10.94
N ASP A 145 3.63 -22.06 -11.47
CA ASP A 145 4.17 -20.74 -11.80
C ASP A 145 3.37 -20.07 -12.92
N ILE A 146 3.08 -18.78 -12.72
CA ILE A 146 2.33 -17.98 -13.68
C ILE A 146 3.22 -17.62 -14.86
N SER A 147 2.81 -18.04 -16.06
CA SER A 147 3.47 -17.66 -17.32
C SER A 147 2.58 -16.73 -18.13
N ILE A 148 3.13 -15.57 -18.48
CA ILE A 148 2.51 -14.59 -19.40
C ILE A 148 3.13 -14.65 -20.79
N VAL A 149 3.72 -15.79 -21.16
CA VAL A 149 4.27 -16.04 -22.50
C VAL A 149 3.23 -16.82 -23.31
N GLY A 150 2.95 -16.33 -24.51
CA GLY A 150 1.98 -16.91 -25.45
C GLY A 150 2.13 -16.30 -26.83
N SER A 151 1.48 -16.90 -27.83
CA SER A 151 1.50 -16.39 -29.20
C SER A 151 0.60 -15.15 -29.34
N ALA A 152 0.81 -14.36 -30.39
CA ALA A 152 -0.04 -13.21 -30.66
C ALA A 152 -1.50 -13.61 -30.90
N GLU A 153 -1.72 -14.74 -31.57
CA GLU A 153 -3.05 -15.31 -31.83
C GLU A 153 -3.77 -15.68 -30.54
N GLU A 154 -3.06 -16.31 -29.61
CA GLU A 154 -3.63 -16.69 -28.31
C GLU A 154 -4.01 -15.46 -27.48
N ILE A 155 -3.11 -14.46 -27.42
CA ILE A 155 -3.37 -13.21 -26.73
C ILE A 155 -4.59 -12.50 -27.32
N ASN A 156 -4.67 -12.42 -28.66
CA ASN A 156 -5.80 -11.82 -29.36
C ASN A 156 -7.12 -12.55 -29.06
N HIS A 157 -7.10 -13.89 -29.11
CA HIS A 157 -8.27 -14.71 -28.79
C HIS A 157 -8.74 -14.47 -27.35
N MET A 158 -7.82 -14.42 -26.39
CA MET A 158 -8.12 -14.15 -24.99
C MET A 158 -8.71 -12.75 -24.77
N CYS A 159 -8.14 -11.73 -25.41
CA CYS A 159 -8.69 -10.37 -25.38
C CYS A 159 -10.12 -10.32 -25.93
N GLN A 160 -10.40 -10.99 -27.05
CA GLN A 160 -11.74 -11.08 -27.63
C GLN A 160 -12.72 -11.83 -26.72
N GLN A 161 -12.28 -12.95 -26.13
CA GLN A 161 -13.09 -13.77 -25.21
C GLN A 161 -13.58 -12.95 -24.01
N TYR A 162 -12.73 -12.09 -23.46
CA TYR A 162 -13.07 -11.20 -22.33
C TYR A 162 -13.50 -9.80 -22.75
N ARG A 163 -13.76 -9.58 -24.05
CA ARG A 163 -14.25 -8.30 -24.58
C ARG A 163 -13.38 -7.10 -24.17
N LEU A 164 -12.06 -7.31 -24.14
CA LEU A 164 -11.09 -6.22 -23.96
C LEU A 164 -11.05 -5.40 -25.24
N ASN A 165 -11.86 -4.34 -25.30
CA ASN A 165 -12.01 -3.44 -26.44
C ASN A 165 -10.86 -2.42 -26.52
N VAL A 166 -9.63 -2.93 -26.62
CA VAL A 166 -8.42 -2.12 -26.76
C VAL A 166 -7.62 -2.60 -27.96
N GLU A 167 -6.74 -1.75 -28.49
CA GLU A 167 -5.68 -2.10 -29.43
C GLU A 167 -4.34 -1.77 -28.77
N GLY A 168 -3.47 -2.77 -28.56
CA GLY A 168 -2.25 -2.59 -27.77
C GLY A 168 -2.49 -2.36 -26.26
N ASP A 169 -1.43 -2.07 -25.51
CA ASP A 169 -1.40 -2.04 -24.03
C ASP A 169 -2.72 -1.63 -23.32
N ILE A 170 -3.14 -2.42 -22.34
CA ILE A 170 -4.41 -2.28 -21.60
C ILE A 170 -4.29 -1.12 -20.60
N PRO A 171 -5.06 -0.03 -20.73
CA PRO A 171 -5.06 1.03 -19.73
C PRO A 171 -5.66 0.56 -18.41
N ILE A 172 -5.00 0.83 -17.29
CA ILE A 172 -5.52 0.43 -15.96
C ILE A 172 -6.84 1.14 -15.65
N LYS A 173 -6.99 2.39 -16.12
CA LYS A 173 -8.22 3.15 -15.94
C LYS A 173 -9.41 2.53 -16.68
N LEU A 174 -9.18 1.94 -17.85
CA LEU A 174 -10.21 1.21 -18.59
C LEU A 174 -10.68 -0.01 -17.80
N LEU A 175 -9.75 -0.78 -17.21
CA LEU A 175 -10.11 -1.90 -16.35
C LEU A 175 -10.94 -1.47 -15.15
N GLU A 176 -10.58 -0.35 -14.51
CA GLU A 176 -11.36 0.22 -13.41
C GLU A 176 -12.78 0.60 -13.86
N ASP A 177 -12.89 1.32 -14.98
CA ASP A 177 -14.18 1.84 -15.46
C ASP A 177 -15.11 0.73 -15.94
N GLU A 178 -14.60 -0.30 -16.61
CA GLU A 178 -15.38 -1.48 -17.01
C GLU A 178 -15.77 -2.33 -15.80
N LEU A 179 -14.87 -2.54 -14.84
CA LEU A 179 -15.17 -3.31 -13.64
C LEU A 179 -16.30 -2.67 -12.81
N ASN A 180 -16.43 -1.33 -12.81
CA ASN A 180 -17.55 -0.64 -12.16
C ASN A 180 -18.91 -0.87 -12.87
N LYS A 181 -18.92 -1.30 -14.13
CA LYS A 181 -20.15 -1.55 -14.92
C LYS A 181 -20.59 -3.01 -14.84
N ILE A 182 -19.68 -3.92 -14.51
CA ILE A 182 -19.98 -5.36 -14.47
C ILE A 182 -20.77 -5.68 -13.20
N GLU A 183 -22.06 -5.97 -13.35
CA GLU A 183 -22.93 -6.42 -12.25
C GLU A 183 -22.85 -7.93 -12.01
N THR A 184 -22.47 -8.68 -13.05
CA THR A 184 -22.36 -10.14 -12.99
C THR A 184 -21.10 -10.59 -12.25
N SER A 185 -21.05 -11.88 -11.95
CA SER A 185 -19.96 -12.54 -11.23
C SER A 185 -19.39 -13.68 -12.06
N GLY A 186 -19.42 -13.55 -13.39
CA GLY A 186 -18.88 -14.56 -14.32
C GLY A 186 -17.39 -14.38 -14.62
N ASN A 187 -16.90 -15.13 -15.61
CA ASN A 187 -15.50 -15.11 -16.05
C ASN A 187 -15.03 -13.74 -16.53
N GLU A 188 -15.92 -12.93 -17.10
CA GLU A 188 -15.65 -11.53 -17.47
C GLU A 188 -15.26 -10.71 -16.23
N PHE A 189 -16.09 -10.73 -15.18
CA PHE A 189 -15.79 -10.08 -13.90
C PHE A 189 -14.44 -10.52 -13.34
N VAL A 190 -14.19 -11.83 -13.28
CA VAL A 190 -12.93 -12.39 -12.73
C VAL A 190 -11.73 -11.87 -13.51
N SER A 191 -11.81 -11.84 -14.83
CA SER A 191 -10.70 -11.40 -15.69
C SER A 191 -10.40 -9.91 -15.51
N TYR A 192 -11.42 -9.06 -15.50
CA TYR A 192 -11.24 -7.63 -15.26
C TYR A 192 -10.72 -7.35 -13.85
N PHE A 193 -11.25 -8.04 -12.82
CA PHE A 193 -10.78 -7.91 -11.44
C PHE A 193 -9.30 -8.31 -11.31
N LEU A 194 -8.91 -9.45 -11.86
CA LEU A 194 -7.51 -9.90 -11.81
C LEU A 194 -6.57 -8.94 -12.51
N LEU A 195 -6.89 -8.54 -13.74
CA LEU A 195 -6.07 -7.60 -14.50
C LEU A 195 -5.96 -6.26 -13.76
N PHE A 196 -7.05 -5.77 -13.17
CA PHE A 196 -7.05 -4.54 -12.38
C PHE A 196 -6.15 -4.65 -11.15
N ILE A 197 -6.30 -5.71 -10.34
CA ILE A 197 -5.50 -5.91 -9.12
C ILE A 197 -4.02 -6.14 -9.45
N VAL A 198 -3.74 -6.91 -10.49
CA VAL A 198 -2.36 -7.13 -10.98
C VAL A 198 -1.75 -5.82 -11.46
N GLY A 199 -2.46 -5.04 -12.27
CA GLY A 199 -1.96 -3.78 -12.81
C GLY A 199 -1.88 -2.62 -11.80
N THR A 200 -2.61 -2.69 -10.68
CA THR A 200 -2.73 -1.58 -9.72
C THR A 200 -1.96 -1.81 -8.42
N LEU A 201 -1.81 -3.07 -7.98
CA LEU A 201 -1.25 -3.39 -6.66
C LEU A 201 -0.18 -4.48 -6.72
N LEU A 202 -0.48 -5.64 -7.32
CA LEU A 202 0.42 -6.81 -7.22
C LEU A 202 1.65 -6.68 -8.13
N CYS A 203 1.45 -6.29 -9.39
CA CYS A 203 2.50 -6.12 -10.39
C CYS A 203 2.39 -4.78 -11.14
N PRO A 204 2.21 -3.63 -10.44
CA PRO A 204 2.03 -2.36 -11.11
C PRO A 204 3.27 -2.00 -11.92
N THR A 205 3.08 -1.58 -13.17
CA THR A 205 4.18 -1.17 -14.03
C THR A 205 4.57 0.28 -13.74
N THR A 206 5.61 0.80 -14.38
CA THR A 206 5.94 2.24 -14.30
C THR A 206 5.00 3.12 -15.15
N LYS A 207 4.13 2.49 -15.95
CA LYS A 207 3.18 3.14 -16.87
C LYS A 207 1.75 3.02 -16.33
N SER A 208 0.83 3.80 -16.88
CA SER A 208 -0.61 3.74 -16.56
C SER A 208 -1.35 2.63 -17.33
N TYR A 209 -0.61 1.71 -17.95
CA TYR A 209 -1.10 0.60 -18.74
C TYR A 209 -0.27 -0.65 -18.48
N MET A 210 -0.84 -1.81 -18.81
CA MET A 210 -0.18 -3.12 -18.75
C MET A 210 -0.14 -3.75 -20.14
N LYS A 211 0.86 -4.60 -20.37
CA LYS A 211 0.98 -5.31 -21.66
C LYS A 211 -0.18 -6.27 -21.87
N TRP A 212 -0.58 -6.46 -23.12
CA TRP A 212 -1.60 -7.45 -23.50
C TRP A 212 -1.35 -8.86 -23.00
N SER A 213 -0.09 -9.27 -22.94
CA SER A 213 0.31 -10.59 -22.48
C SER A 213 -0.19 -10.93 -21.07
N PHE A 214 -0.53 -9.94 -20.25
CA PHE A 214 -1.13 -10.18 -18.94
C PHE A 214 -2.52 -10.82 -18.99
N VAL A 215 -3.25 -10.74 -20.11
CA VAL A 215 -4.53 -11.45 -20.29
C VAL A 215 -4.36 -12.97 -20.12
N LEU A 216 -3.17 -13.50 -20.40
CA LEU A 216 -2.85 -14.92 -20.27
C LEU A 216 -2.87 -15.42 -18.82
N ILE A 217 -2.84 -14.52 -17.82
CA ILE A 217 -3.11 -14.86 -16.43
C ILE A 217 -4.51 -15.47 -16.27
N CYS A 218 -5.45 -15.06 -17.12
CA CYS A 218 -6.83 -15.53 -17.10
C CYS A 218 -7.05 -16.77 -17.99
N ARG A 219 -6.00 -17.38 -18.57
CA ARG A 219 -6.11 -18.51 -19.51
C ARG A 219 -6.93 -19.67 -18.94
N ASN A 220 -6.77 -19.97 -17.66
CA ASN A 220 -7.59 -20.94 -16.96
C ASN A 220 -8.08 -20.36 -15.63
N ILE A 221 -9.30 -19.84 -15.64
CA ILE A 221 -9.91 -19.21 -14.46
C ILE A 221 -10.12 -20.21 -13.32
N GLU A 222 -10.40 -21.47 -13.64
CA GLU A 222 -10.67 -22.51 -12.65
C GLU A 222 -9.40 -22.85 -11.83
N GLU A 223 -8.23 -22.69 -12.43
CA GLU A 223 -6.94 -22.97 -11.80
C GLU A 223 -6.31 -21.76 -11.09
N ILE A 224 -6.94 -20.58 -11.13
CA ILE A 224 -6.39 -19.35 -10.50
C ILE A 224 -5.96 -19.58 -9.06
N ARG A 225 -6.78 -20.29 -8.26
CA ARG A 225 -6.50 -20.56 -6.83
C ARG A 225 -5.27 -21.47 -6.63
N ASN A 226 -4.83 -22.18 -7.68
CA ASN A 226 -3.71 -23.12 -7.63
C ASN A 226 -2.42 -22.54 -8.21
N LEU A 227 -2.41 -21.27 -8.62
CA LEU A 227 -1.23 -20.60 -9.11
C LEU A 227 -0.36 -20.07 -7.97
N ASN A 228 0.95 -20.05 -8.20
CA ASN A 228 1.93 -19.46 -7.30
C ASN A 228 1.97 -17.93 -7.46
N TRP A 229 0.96 -17.28 -6.89
CA TRP A 229 0.81 -15.82 -6.93
C TRP A 229 1.93 -15.10 -6.18
N ALA A 230 2.36 -15.62 -5.03
CA ALA A 230 3.43 -15.03 -4.25
C ALA A 230 4.72 -14.90 -5.08
N LYS A 231 5.09 -15.98 -5.78
CA LYS A 231 6.27 -15.99 -6.66
C LYS A 231 6.13 -15.00 -7.79
N PHE A 232 4.98 -14.97 -8.47
CA PHE A 232 4.75 -14.02 -9.57
C PHE A 232 4.90 -12.55 -9.11
N VAL A 233 4.34 -12.21 -7.96
CA VAL A 233 4.42 -10.87 -7.36
C VAL A 233 5.84 -10.52 -6.95
N LEU A 234 6.52 -11.44 -6.26
CA LEU A 234 7.88 -11.24 -5.77
C LEU A 234 8.87 -11.10 -6.93
N ASP A 235 8.80 -11.98 -7.92
CA ASP A 235 9.67 -11.94 -9.11
C ASP A 235 9.46 -10.62 -9.88
N PHE A 236 8.21 -10.15 -10.00
CA PHE A 236 7.92 -8.88 -10.67
C PHE A 236 8.47 -7.68 -9.89
N LEU A 237 8.33 -7.66 -8.55
CA LEU A 237 8.92 -6.64 -7.70
C LEU A 237 10.44 -6.62 -7.82
N ILE A 238 11.11 -7.77 -7.71
CA ILE A 238 12.58 -7.87 -7.83
C ILE A 238 13.05 -7.35 -9.20
N GLN A 239 12.36 -7.70 -10.28
CA GLN A 239 12.67 -7.16 -11.60
C GLN A 239 12.48 -5.64 -11.69
N GLY A 240 11.44 -5.11 -11.04
CA GLY A 240 11.20 -3.67 -10.94
C GLY A 240 12.31 -2.94 -10.19
N LEU A 241 12.76 -3.49 -9.05
CA LEU A 241 13.84 -2.96 -8.23
C LEU A 241 15.19 -3.00 -8.97
N ARG A 242 15.49 -4.10 -9.66
CA ARG A 242 16.68 -4.21 -10.53
C ARG A 242 16.70 -3.11 -11.60
N LYS A 243 15.61 -2.97 -12.36
CA LYS A 243 15.50 -1.93 -13.39
C LYS A 243 15.64 -0.52 -12.84
N HIS A 244 15.10 -0.27 -11.64
CA HIS A 244 15.22 1.00 -10.94
C HIS A 244 16.69 1.32 -10.64
N LYS A 245 17.43 0.37 -10.05
CA LYS A 245 18.85 0.54 -9.70
C LYS A 245 19.75 0.60 -10.93
N ASP A 246 19.60 -0.32 -11.87
CA ASP A 246 20.48 -0.43 -13.04
C ASP A 246 20.34 0.76 -13.99
N ASN A 247 19.14 1.36 -14.09
CA ASN A 247 18.86 2.48 -15.01
C ASN A 247 18.62 3.82 -14.30
N ASN A 248 18.82 3.91 -12.98
CA ASN A 248 18.55 5.10 -12.16
C ASN A 248 17.16 5.73 -12.41
N LEU A 249 16.12 4.89 -12.54
CA LEU A 249 14.76 5.38 -12.83
C LEU A 249 14.14 6.03 -11.61
N VAL A 250 13.31 7.07 -11.77
CA VAL A 250 12.54 7.63 -10.64
C VAL A 250 11.36 6.74 -10.25
N VAL A 251 10.83 5.95 -11.20
CA VAL A 251 9.63 5.14 -11.01
C VAL A 251 10.00 3.69 -10.72
N VAL A 252 9.38 3.10 -9.70
CA VAL A 252 9.55 1.69 -9.33
C VAL A 252 8.31 0.90 -9.70
N GLY A 253 8.52 -0.19 -10.45
CA GLY A 253 7.48 -1.20 -10.73
C GLY A 253 7.42 -2.27 -9.64
N GLY A 254 6.25 -2.89 -9.50
CA GLY A 254 5.97 -3.94 -8.53
C GLY A 254 5.33 -3.46 -7.23
N CYS A 255 4.93 -4.41 -6.39
CA CYS A 255 4.20 -4.16 -5.15
C CYS A 255 5.11 -3.52 -4.09
N VAL A 256 5.28 -2.20 -4.12
CA VAL A 256 6.05 -1.47 -3.10
C VAL A 256 5.41 -1.58 -1.71
N LEU A 257 4.10 -1.82 -1.63
CA LEU A 257 3.42 -2.13 -0.36
C LEU A 257 4.05 -3.34 0.34
N LEU A 258 4.43 -4.38 -0.42
CA LEU A 258 5.06 -5.58 0.15
C LEU A 258 6.31 -5.23 0.94
N LEU A 259 7.18 -4.34 0.43
CA LEU A 259 8.40 -3.91 1.13
C LEU A 259 8.06 -3.22 2.46
N MET A 260 7.10 -2.28 2.42
CA MET A 260 6.70 -1.52 3.61
C MET A 260 6.14 -2.44 4.71
N LEU A 261 5.25 -3.36 4.33
CA LEU A 261 4.67 -4.30 5.29
C LEU A 261 5.69 -5.33 5.76
N PHE A 262 6.57 -5.81 4.89
CA PHE A 262 7.67 -6.69 5.26
C PHE A 262 8.55 -6.06 6.35
N TYR A 263 8.90 -4.78 6.18
CA TYR A 263 9.64 -4.02 7.19
C TYR A 263 8.86 -3.95 8.51
N PHE A 264 7.57 -3.63 8.47
CA PHE A 264 6.78 -3.52 9.70
C PHE A 264 6.59 -4.84 10.45
N GLU A 265 6.59 -5.97 9.73
CA GLU A 265 6.44 -7.30 10.32
C GLU A 265 7.75 -7.85 10.88
N HIS A 266 8.91 -7.45 10.35
CA HIS A 266 10.22 -7.93 10.80
C HIS A 266 10.92 -7.00 11.78
N VAL A 267 10.58 -5.71 11.79
CA VAL A 267 11.15 -4.74 12.73
C VAL A 267 10.30 -4.65 13.99
N ASN A 268 10.93 -4.50 15.13
CA ASN A 268 10.28 -4.18 16.40
C ASN A 268 10.85 -2.89 16.99
N VAL A 269 9.95 -2.13 17.60
CA VAL A 269 10.23 -0.81 18.19
C VAL A 269 9.94 -0.81 19.70
N GLU A 270 9.34 -1.89 20.22
CA GLU A 270 9.05 -2.11 21.64
C GLU A 270 9.52 -3.52 22.04
N ILE A 271 10.00 -3.66 23.29
CA ILE A 271 10.40 -4.95 23.90
C ILE A 271 9.16 -5.78 24.28
N ASP A 272 7.99 -5.15 24.36
CA ASP A 272 6.78 -5.74 24.93
C ASP A 272 5.63 -5.57 23.94
N VAL A 273 5.51 -6.51 23.00
CA VAL A 273 4.39 -6.54 22.07
C VAL A 273 3.70 -7.88 22.23
N GLU A 274 2.38 -7.84 22.37
CA GLU A 274 1.54 -9.03 22.24
C GLU A 274 2.07 -9.92 21.13
N HIS A 275 2.32 -11.19 21.48
CA HIS A 275 2.99 -12.14 20.62
C HIS A 275 2.46 -12.03 19.19
N VAL A 276 3.38 -11.99 18.23
CA VAL A 276 3.10 -12.03 16.78
C VAL A 276 2.03 -13.08 16.42
N SER A 277 1.92 -14.15 17.22
CA SER A 277 0.91 -15.20 17.14
C SER A 277 -0.55 -14.76 17.34
N LYS A 278 -0.83 -13.63 18.02
CA LYS A 278 -2.20 -13.12 18.22
C LYS A 278 -2.71 -12.24 17.06
N ARG A 279 -1.82 -11.75 16.21
CA ARG A 279 -2.19 -10.85 15.10
C ARG A 279 -2.91 -11.65 14.00
N LEU A 280 -3.93 -11.05 13.38
CA LEU A 280 -4.68 -11.67 12.27
C LEU A 280 -3.74 -11.96 11.08
N ARG A 281 -3.89 -13.16 10.49
CA ARG A 281 -3.28 -13.51 9.20
C ARG A 281 -4.38 -13.44 8.13
N PRO A 282 -4.12 -12.84 6.96
CA PRO A 282 -2.85 -12.25 6.50
C PRO A 282 -2.62 -10.82 7.01
N ARG A 283 -1.37 -10.35 6.99
CA ARG A 283 -0.97 -9.10 7.66
C ARG A 283 -1.52 -7.83 7.01
N ILE A 284 -1.78 -7.86 5.71
CA ILE A 284 -2.36 -6.73 4.98
C ILE A 284 -3.70 -6.25 5.57
N CYS A 285 -4.45 -7.14 6.23
CA CYS A 285 -5.73 -6.81 6.88
C CYS A 285 -5.55 -6.04 8.21
N PHE A 286 -4.38 -6.16 8.85
CA PHE A 286 -4.10 -5.49 10.12
C PHE A 286 -3.76 -4.01 9.90
N TRP A 287 -2.89 -3.73 8.93
CA TRP A 287 -2.36 -2.39 8.69
C TRP A 287 -3.42 -1.48 8.09
N GLY A 288 -3.77 -0.41 8.80
CA GLY A 288 -4.59 0.69 8.29
C GLY A 288 -3.87 2.02 8.47
N LYS A 289 -4.54 3.11 8.09
CA LYS A 289 -4.00 4.48 8.15
C LYS A 289 -3.45 4.83 9.54
N GLU A 290 -4.15 4.47 10.62
CA GLU A 290 -3.72 4.85 11.98
C GLU A 290 -2.60 3.94 12.48
N GLU A 291 -2.67 2.64 12.22
CA GLU A 291 -1.63 1.68 12.59
C GLU A 291 -0.29 2.04 11.92
N VAL A 292 -0.31 2.37 10.62
CA VAL A 292 0.89 2.84 9.90
C VAL A 292 1.40 4.15 10.50
N LYS A 293 0.52 5.12 10.77
CA LYS A 293 0.92 6.41 11.34
C LYS A 293 1.57 6.25 12.72
N GLN A 294 0.97 5.45 13.60
CA GLN A 294 1.54 5.17 14.93
C GLN A 294 2.89 4.49 14.81
N ARG A 295 3.01 3.51 13.90
CA ARG A 295 4.27 2.81 13.65
C ARG A 295 5.37 3.76 13.18
N MET A 296 5.06 4.65 12.24
CA MET A 296 6.00 5.67 11.77
C MET A 296 6.44 6.64 12.86
N LEU A 297 5.50 7.12 13.69
CA LEU A 297 5.83 7.99 14.83
C LEU A 297 6.79 7.32 15.81
N LYS A 298 6.59 6.02 16.10
CA LYS A 298 7.50 5.24 16.96
C LYS A 298 8.88 5.09 16.31
N LEU A 299 8.96 4.76 15.02
CA LEU A 299 10.24 4.66 14.30
C LEU A 299 11.00 5.99 14.35
N HIS A 300 10.32 7.11 14.12
CA HIS A 300 10.95 8.43 14.21
C HIS A 300 11.42 8.77 15.63
N SER A 301 10.66 8.41 16.67
CA SER A 301 11.05 8.69 18.07
C SER A 301 12.29 7.94 18.52
N ILE A 302 12.58 6.77 17.92
CA ILE A 302 13.79 6.00 18.23
C ILE A 302 14.99 6.36 17.35
N GLY A 303 14.86 7.29 16.40
CA GLY A 303 15.97 7.75 15.55
C GLY A 303 15.88 7.33 14.07
N GLY A 304 14.75 6.79 13.62
CA GLY A 304 14.49 6.45 12.22
C GLY A 304 14.61 4.95 11.92
N PHE A 305 14.63 4.63 10.63
CA PHE A 305 14.46 3.26 10.11
C PHE A 305 15.64 2.32 10.38
N ASP A 306 16.83 2.89 10.61
CA ASP A 306 18.07 2.15 10.87
C ASP A 306 18.63 2.45 12.27
N SER A 307 17.77 2.86 13.19
CA SER A 307 18.19 3.14 14.56
C SER A 307 18.77 1.87 15.22
N PRO A 308 19.86 1.96 16.00
CA PRO A 308 20.37 0.81 16.75
C PRO A 308 19.38 0.29 17.82
N LYS A 309 18.29 1.02 18.08
CA LYS A 309 17.19 0.61 18.96
C LYS A 309 16.15 -0.27 18.26
N VAL A 310 16.21 -0.38 16.94
CA VAL A 310 15.40 -1.33 16.16
C VAL A 310 15.88 -2.75 16.46
N THR A 311 14.95 -3.62 16.85
CA THR A 311 15.20 -5.07 16.90
C THR A 311 14.56 -5.73 15.69
N ILE A 312 15.13 -6.87 15.27
CA ILE A 312 14.65 -7.63 14.13
C ILE A 312 14.17 -8.99 14.62
N ASP A 313 12.93 -9.31 14.29
CA ASP A 313 12.33 -10.63 14.49
C ASP A 313 12.52 -11.47 13.22
N PHE A 314 12.92 -12.72 13.41
CA PHE A 314 12.88 -13.72 12.36
C PHE A 314 11.56 -14.48 12.52
N LEU A 315 10.67 -14.36 11.54
CA LEU A 315 9.34 -14.97 11.54
C LEU A 315 9.34 -16.46 11.24
#